data_AF-A0A222STB0-F1
#
_entry.id   AF-A0A222STB0-F1
#
_cell.length_a   1.000
_cell.length_b   1.000
_cell.length_c   1.000
_cell.angle_alpha   90.00
_cell.angle_beta   90.00
_cell.angle_gamma   90.00
#
_symmetry.space_group_name_H-M   'P 1'
#
loop_
_entity.id
_entity.type
_entity.pdbx_description
1 polymer ?
#
loop_
_entity_poly.entity_id
_entity_poly.type
_entity_poly.pdbx_seq_one_letter_code
_entity_poly.pdbx_strand_id
1 'polypeptide(L)' 'MSCWRKSSFSSGQVSAECVEVATPSPGLILIRESDDPAAIITTDLVPWAAFVRGLKRGDFDHLSGSA' A
#
# COMPACT_ATOMS: atom_id res chain seq x y z
N MET A 1 1.28 -19.23 -6.15
CA MET A 1 1.86 -18.29 -5.15
C MET A 1 1.45 -16.90 -5.55
N SER A 2 0.79 -16.17 -4.65
CA SER A 2 0.31 -14.81 -4.89
C SER A 2 1.49 -13.85 -5.07
N CYS A 3 1.47 -12.97 -6.08
CA CYS A 3 2.52 -11.95 -6.29
C CYS A 3 2.43 -10.76 -5.33
N TRP A 4 1.47 -10.81 -4.40
CA TRP A 4 1.18 -9.78 -3.41
C TRP A 4 2.03 -9.93 -2.16
N ARG A 5 2.63 -8.81 -1.72
CA ARG A 5 3.40 -8.70 -0.48
C ARG A 5 2.59 -7.92 0.55
N LYS A 6 2.29 -8.56 1.68
CA LYS A 6 1.63 -7.95 2.84
C LYS A 6 2.64 -7.26 3.75
N SER A 7 2.20 -6.26 4.50
CA SER A 7 3.01 -5.63 5.55
C SER A 7 3.33 -6.61 6.67
N SER A 8 4.52 -6.52 7.26
CA SER A 8 4.89 -7.29 8.45
C SER A 8 4.17 -6.82 9.72
N PHE A 9 3.57 -5.62 9.71
CA PHE A 9 2.73 -5.13 10.81
C PHE A 9 1.33 -5.78 10.84
N SER A 10 1.00 -6.56 9.81
CA SER A 10 -0.27 -7.29 9.69
C SER A 10 -0.35 -8.57 10.54
N SER A 11 0.65 -8.87 11.38
CA SER A 11 0.66 -10.04 12.24
C SER A 11 0.04 -9.73 13.61
N GLY A 12 -1.21 -10.13 13.85
CA GLY A 12 -1.73 -10.22 15.23
C GLY A 12 -3.20 -9.93 15.50
N GLN A 13 -3.98 -9.41 14.54
CA GLN A 13 -5.42 -9.19 14.75
C GLN A 13 -6.23 -9.63 13.53
N VAL A 14 -7.42 -10.18 13.81
CA VAL A 14 -8.38 -10.73 12.85
C VAL A 14 -9.09 -9.61 12.04
N SER A 15 -8.81 -8.35 12.31
CA SER A 15 -9.29 -7.18 11.54
C SER A 15 -8.26 -6.77 10.49
N ALA A 16 -8.69 -6.80 9.23
CA ALA A 16 -7.87 -7.04 8.06
C ALA A 16 -7.70 -5.79 7.16
N GLU A 17 -7.34 -4.67 7.79
CA GLU A 17 -6.99 -3.39 7.14
C GLU A 17 -5.54 -3.41 6.59
N CYS A 18 -5.17 -4.52 5.96
CA CYS A 18 -3.78 -4.75 5.54
C CYS A 18 -3.59 -4.31 4.10
N VAL A 19 -2.75 -3.29 3.89
CA VAL A 19 -2.29 -2.91 2.55
C VAL A 19 -1.35 -3.98 1.99
N GLU A 20 -1.65 -4.41 0.76
CA GLU A 20 -0.83 -5.33 -0.01
C GLU A 20 -0.27 -4.64 -1.27
N VAL A 21 0.97 -4.98 -1.63
CA VAL A 21 1.65 -4.40 -2.80
C VAL A 21 2.18 -5.50 -3.72
N ALA A 22 2.01 -5.34 -5.02
CA ALA A 22 2.57 -6.23 -6.04
C ALA A 22 3.35 -5.46 -7.11
N THR A 23 4.36 -6.12 -7.69
CA THR A 23 5.18 -5.59 -8.79
C THR A 23 5.18 -6.60 -9.95
N PRO A 24 4.10 -6.69 -10.73
CA PRO A 24 3.93 -7.74 -11.74
C PRO A 24 4.89 -7.58 -12.93
N SER A 25 5.40 -6.38 -13.17
CA SER A 25 6.37 -6.07 -14.22
C SER A 25 7.27 -4.89 -13.80
N PRO A 26 8.45 -4.69 -14.43
CA PRO A 26 9.31 -3.56 -14.13
C PRO A 26 8.58 -2.23 -14.31
N GLY A 27 8.64 -1.37 -13.29
CA GLY A 27 8.03 -0.04 -13.32
C GLY A 27 6.58 0.00 -12.84
N LEU A 28 5.86 -1.13 -12.82
CA LEU A 28 4.45 -1.18 -12.42
C LEU A 28 4.28 -1.58 -10.94
N ILE A 29 3.53 -0.77 -10.20
CA ILE A 29 3.18 -1.00 -8.81
C ILE A 29 1.66 -1.11 -8.69
N LEU A 30 1.19 -2.18 -8.06
CA LEU A 30 -0.21 -2.37 -7.70
C LEU A 30 -0.35 -2.33 -6.18
N ILE A 31 -1.38 -1.65 -5.70
CA ILE A 31 -1.70 -1.51 -4.28
C ILE A 31 -3.17 -1.88 -4.10
N ARG A 32 -3.47 -2.66 -3.07
CA ARG A 32 -4.85 -2.97 -2.68
C ARG A 32 -4.97 -3.14 -1.18
N GLU A 33 -6.19 -3.12 -0.70
CA GLU A 33 -6.52 -3.53 0.66
C GLU A 33 -6.84 -5.04 0.70
N SER A 34 -6.56 -5.68 1.83
CA SER A 34 -6.89 -7.10 2.01
C SER A 34 -8.40 -7.36 2.08
N ASP A 35 -9.16 -6.42 2.64
CA ASP A 35 -10.62 -6.52 2.81
C ASP A 35 -11.42 -6.03 1.59
N ASP A 36 -10.79 -5.28 0.67
CA ASP A 36 -11.31 -5.01 -0.67
C ASP A 36 -10.28 -5.39 -1.75
N PRO A 37 -10.14 -6.69 -2.07
CA PRO A 37 -9.13 -7.17 -3.01
C PRO A 37 -9.40 -6.79 -4.47
N ALA A 38 -10.59 -6.25 -4.77
CA ALA A 38 -11.00 -5.81 -6.10
C ALA A 38 -10.61 -4.34 -6.36
N ALA A 39 -10.52 -3.52 -5.33
CA ALA A 39 -10.03 -2.15 -5.42
C ALA A 39 -8.50 -2.11 -5.58
N ILE A 40 -8.04 -1.98 -6.83
CA ILE A 40 -6.61 -1.94 -7.17
C ILE A 40 -6.22 -0.54 -7.62
N ILE A 41 -5.32 0.09 -6.88
CA ILE A 41 -4.63 1.30 -7.29
C ILE A 41 -3.39 0.90 -8.10
N THR A 42 -3.25 1.48 -9.28
CA THR A 42 -2.11 1.24 -10.18
C THR A 42 -1.26 2.51 -10.25
N THR A 43 0.06 2.36 -10.12
CA THR A 43 1.00 3.48 -10.21
C THR A 43 2.36 3.04 -10.74
N ASP A 44 3.20 4.01 -11.07
CA ASP A 44 4.56 3.78 -11.55
C ASP A 44 5.61 3.88 -10.42
N LEU A 45 6.81 3.36 -10.67
CA LEU A 45 7.91 3.37 -9.70
C LEU A 45 8.29 4.78 -9.21
N VAL A 46 8.29 5.78 -10.09
CA VAL A 46 8.70 7.16 -9.75
C VAL A 46 7.72 7.82 -8.76
N PRO A 47 6.41 7.92 -9.05
CA PRO A 47 5.45 8.45 -8.09
C PRO A 47 5.36 7.61 -6.82
N TRP A 48 5.46 6.27 -6.92
CA TRP A 48 5.53 5.41 -5.74
C TRP A 48 6.71 5.75 -4.82
N ALA A 49 7.90 5.92 -5.39
CA ALA A 49 9.09 6.28 -4.62
C ALA A 49 8.96 7.68 -3.98
N ALA A 50 8.32 8.63 -4.66
CA ALA A 50 8.02 9.95 -4.10
C ALA A 50 7.02 9.85 -2.94
N PHE A 51 5.95 9.08 -3.11
CA PHE A 51 4.95 8.82 -2.08
C PHE A 51 5.56 8.21 -0.82
N VAL A 52 6.36 7.14 -0.95
CA VAL A 52 7.04 6.50 0.19
C VAL A 52 7.99 7.47 0.90
N ARG A 53 8.67 8.36 0.17
CA ARG A 53 9.50 9.41 0.80
C ARG A 53 8.65 10.42 1.57
N GLY A 54 7.49 10.81 1.04
CA GLY A 54 6.57 11.71 1.73
C GLY A 54 5.98 11.10 3.00
N LEU A 55 5.57 9.82 2.95
CA LEU A 55 5.13 9.07 4.13
C LEU A 55 6.20 9.07 5.23
N LYS A 56 7.47 8.79 4.89
CA LYS A 56 8.57 8.81 5.86
C LYS A 56 8.87 10.19 6.45
N ARG A 57 8.50 11.27 5.76
CA ARG A 57 8.63 12.65 6.24
C ARG A 57 7.47 13.07 7.14
N GLY A 58 6.38 12.30 7.16
CA GLY A 58 5.13 12.70 7.81
C GLY A 58 4.32 13.71 6.99
N ASP A 59 4.62 13.86 5.69
CA ASP A 59 3.96 14.84 4.82
C ASP A 59 2.44 14.61 4.75
N PHE A 60 1.99 13.38 5.06
CA PHE A 60 0.60 12.94 5.01
C PHE A 60 -0.03 12.73 6.38
N ASP A 61 0.66 13.00 7.49
CA ASP A 61 0.13 12.71 8.84
C ASP A 61 -1.10 13.57 9.16
N HIS A 62 -1.23 14.73 8.52
CA HIS A 62 -2.43 15.57 8.61
C HIS A 62 -3.69 14.91 8.01
N LEU A 63 -3.54 13.88 7.17
CA LEU A 63 -4.67 13.12 6.62
C LEU A 63 -5.27 12.13 7.62
N SER A 64 -4.60 11.86 8.75
CA SER A 64 -5.14 10.98 9.80
C SER A 64 -6.22 11.64 10.67
N GLY A 65 -6.56 12.90 10.40
CA GLY A 65 -7.55 13.68 11.12
C GLY A 65 -8.83 13.91 10.31
N SER A 66 -9.92 13.24 10.72
CA SER A 66 -11.32 13.51 10.40
C SER A 66 -11.80 13.28 8.96
N ALA A 67 -12.45 12.13 8.77
CA ALA A 67 -13.77 12.03 8.14
C ALA A 67 -14.71 11.34 9.12
#